data_AF-A0A1Y5TWD4-F1
#
_entry.id   AF-A0A1Y5TWD4-F1
#
_cell.length_a   1.000
_cell.length_b   1.000
_cell.length_c   1.000
_cell.angle_alpha   90.00
_cell.angle_beta   90.00
_cell.angle_gamma   90.00
#
_symmetry.space_group_name_H-M   'P 1'
#
loop_
_entity.id
_entity.type
_entity.pdbx_description
1 polymer ?
#
loop_
_entity_poly.entity_id
_entity_poly.type
_entity_poly.pdbx_seq_one_letter_code
_entity_poly.pdbx_strand_id
1 'polypeptide(L)'
;MPGDLTIRWTRRSRALSADSWGAVEVPMAEELEAYEVVILDGVTVKRVLSTTTTSAVYTGAQQTADWGAPLGPGDTLDIRIFQLSALAGRGAPKTVTLLF
;
A
#
# COMPACT_ATOMS: atom_id res chain seq x y z
N MET A 1 -4.12 24.50 7.39
CA MET A 1 -5.16 23.60 6.88
C MET A 1 -4.76 22.18 7.21
N PRO A 2 -5.69 21.30 7.57
CA PRO A 2 -5.33 19.91 7.75
C PRO A 2 -4.68 19.38 6.47
N GLY A 3 -3.51 18.76 6.62
CA GLY A 3 -2.63 18.43 5.51
C GLY A 3 -2.95 17.07 4.91
N ASP A 4 -2.68 16.94 3.61
CA ASP A 4 -2.67 15.63 2.95
C ASP A 4 -1.58 14.74 3.56
N LEU A 5 -1.92 13.49 3.82
CA LEU A 5 -0.96 12.52 4.35
C LEU A 5 -0.31 11.78 3.18
N THR A 6 0.98 12.03 2.97
CA THR A 6 1.78 11.28 2.00
C THR A 6 2.40 10.07 2.67
N ILE A 7 1.81 8.91 2.45
CA ILE A 7 2.30 7.62 2.95
C ILE A 7 3.40 7.16 1.98
N ARG A 8 4.62 6.96 2.49
CA ARG A 8 5.76 6.48 1.71
C ARG A 8 6.30 5.19 2.31
N TRP A 9 6.74 4.27 1.45
CA TRP A 9 7.39 3.04 1.88
C TRP A 9 8.54 2.70 0.94
N THR A 10 9.42 1.82 1.40
CA THR A 10 10.44 1.19 0.55
C THR A 10 9.87 -0.10 -0.02
N ARG A 11 10.05 -0.33 -1.33
CA ARG A 11 9.73 -1.61 -1.97
C ARG A 11 10.51 -2.74 -1.28
N ARG A 12 9.83 -3.85 -0.96
CA ARG A 12 10.52 -5.06 -0.50
C ARG A 12 10.97 -5.83 -1.75
N SER A 13 12.26 -6.12 -1.88
CA SER A 13 12.77 -7.02 -2.90
C SER A 13 12.23 -8.42 -2.62
N ARG A 14 11.36 -8.92 -3.50
CA ARG A 14 10.90 -10.30 -3.47
C ARG A 14 11.94 -11.12 -4.22
N ALA A 15 13.05 -11.44 -3.57
CA ALA A 15 13.96 -12.45 -4.10
C ALA A 15 13.20 -13.78 -4.11
N LEU A 16 12.77 -14.21 -5.30
CA LEU A 16 12.43 -15.60 -5.57
C LEU A 16 13.73 -16.38 -5.39
N SER A 17 13.97 -16.95 -4.21
CA SER A 17 15.03 -17.96 -4.10
C SER A 17 14.67 -19.13 -5.01
N ALA A 18 15.62 -19.41 -5.89
CA ALA A 18 15.61 -20.32 -7.02
C ALA A 18 15.00 -21.71 -6.74
N ASP A 19 14.26 -22.23 -7.72
CA ASP A 19 14.40 -23.59 -8.26
C ASP A 19 13.42 -23.78 -9.44
N SER A 20 13.78 -23.32 -10.63
CA SER A 20 13.17 -23.78 -11.89
C SER A 20 14.16 -23.57 -13.02
N TRP A 21 15.06 -24.53 -13.18
CA TRP A 21 15.74 -24.77 -14.45
C TRP A 21 14.68 -25.19 -15.47
N GLY A 22 14.34 -24.29 -16.39
CA GLY A 22 13.40 -24.58 -17.47
C GLY A 22 13.18 -23.35 -18.34
N ALA A 23 13.95 -23.27 -19.41
CA ALA A 23 13.88 -22.21 -20.40
C ALA A 23 12.45 -22.05 -20.96
N VAL A 24 11.86 -20.87 -20.78
CA VAL A 24 10.91 -20.28 -21.71
C VAL A 24 11.19 -18.79 -21.72
N GLU A 25 11.66 -18.27 -22.86
CA GLU A 25 11.66 -16.83 -23.14
C GLU A 25 10.21 -16.34 -23.06
N VAL A 26 9.85 -15.67 -21.96
CA VAL A 26 8.58 -14.94 -21.85
C VAL A 26 8.82 -13.52 -22.37
N PRO A 27 8.22 -13.12 -23.50
CA PRO A 27 8.35 -11.76 -23.98
C PRO A 27 7.57 -10.81 -23.05
N MET A 28 8.30 -9.85 -22.49
CA MET A 28 7.87 -8.46 -22.28
C MET A 28 6.44 -8.21 -21.80
N ALA A 29 6.25 -8.08 -20.49
CA ALA A 29 5.36 -7.07 -19.91
C ALA A 29 5.70 -6.96 -18.42
N GLU A 30 6.11 -5.77 -18.01
CA GLU A 30 6.70 -5.41 -16.74
C GLU A 30 6.00 -6.02 -15.52
N GLU A 31 6.78 -6.33 -14.48
CA GLU A 31 6.28 -6.31 -13.11
C GLU A 31 5.60 -4.96 -12.88
N LEU A 32 4.31 -4.82 -13.18
CA LEU A 32 3.55 -3.63 -12.85
C LEU A 32 3.65 -3.48 -11.34
N GLU A 33 4.45 -2.50 -10.90
CA GLU A 33 4.67 -2.16 -9.50
C GLU A 33 3.43 -1.47 -8.94
N ALA A 34 2.32 -2.21 -8.88
CA ALA A 34 1.09 -1.73 -8.30
C ALA A 34 1.06 -2.07 -6.81
N TYR A 35 0.56 -1.13 -6.03
CA TYR A 35 0.40 -1.25 -4.60
C TYR A 35 -1.01 -0.85 -4.20
N GLU A 36 -1.52 -1.50 -3.16
CA GLU A 36 -2.75 -1.09 -2.50
C GLU A 36 -2.44 -0.76 -1.05
N VAL A 37 -2.79 0.45 -0.63
CA VAL A 37 -2.74 0.90 0.74
C VAL A 37 -4.15 0.85 1.30
N VAL A 38 -4.38 -0.10 2.19
CA VAL A 38 -5.63 -0.27 2.91
C VAL A 38 -5.54 0.50 4.21
N ILE A 39 -6.48 1.41 4.43
CA ILE A 39 -6.64 2.19 5.65
C ILE A 39 -7.66 1.47 6.53
N LEU A 40 -7.29 1.22 7.78
CA LEU A 40 -8.08 0.45 8.72
C LEU A 40 -8.52 1.29 9.92
N ASP A 41 -9.67 0.91 10.45
CA ASP A 41 -10.21 1.29 11.76
C ASP A 41 -10.38 0.00 12.57
N GLY A 42 -9.34 -0.36 13.32
CA GLY A 42 -9.20 -1.69 13.92
C GLY A 42 -9.18 -2.80 12.85
N VAL A 43 -10.27 -3.57 12.77
CA VAL A 43 -10.43 -4.67 11.79
C VAL A 43 -11.19 -4.26 10.53
N THR A 44 -11.80 -3.07 10.54
CA THR A 44 -12.65 -2.59 9.44
C THR A 44 -11.81 -1.85 8.42
N VAL A 45 -12.02 -2.15 7.13
CA VAL A 45 -11.42 -1.37 6.04
C VAL A 45 -12.24 -0.10 5.82
N LYS A 46 -11.62 1.06 6.07
CA LYS A 46 -12.22 2.38 5.79
C LYS A 46 -12.03 2.77 4.33
N ARG A 47 -10.84 2.52 3.79
CA ARG A 47 -10.47 2.95 2.44
C ARG A 47 -9.39 2.06 1.84
N VAL A 48 -9.36 1.99 0.52
CA VAL A 48 -8.27 1.41 -0.26
C VAL A 48 -7.76 2.45 -1.25
N LEU A 49 -6.46 2.70 -1.23
CA LEU A 49 -5.77 3.60 -2.16
C LEU A 49 -4.88 2.74 -3.07
N SER A 50 -5.09 2.82 -4.38
CA SER A 50 -4.25 2.14 -5.37
C SER A 50 -3.22 3.11 -5.93
N THR A 51 -1.97 2.66 -6.06
CA THR A 51 -0.88 3.45 -6.63
C THR A 51 0.08 2.56 -7.41
N THR A 52 0.75 3.11 -8.41
CA THR A 52 1.82 2.44 -9.16
C THR A 52 3.21 2.89 -8.72
N THR A 53 3.29 3.68 -7.64
CA THR A 53 4.53 4.16 -7.03
C THR A 53 4.60 3.74 -5.57
N THR A 54 5.78 3.84 -4.95
CA THR A 54 5.95 3.54 -3.51
C THR A 54 5.46 4.67 -2.59
N SER A 55 4.39 5.34 -3.03
CA SER A 55 3.73 6.40 -2.27
C SER A 55 2.24 6.49 -2.60
N ALA A 56 1.42 6.74 -1.58
CA ALA A 56 0.00 7.04 -1.71
C ALA A 56 -0.34 8.31 -0.93
N VAL A 57 -1.24 9.12 -1.49
CA VAL A 57 -1.74 10.33 -0.83
C VAL A 57 -3.11 10.05 -0.26
N TYR A 58 -3.25 10.22 1.04
CA TYR A 58 -4.52 10.19 1.76
C TYR A 58 -4.93 11.63 2.06
N THR A 59 -5.79 12.18 1.20
CA THR A 59 -6.07 13.63 1.19
C THR A 59 -6.85 14.05 2.43
N GLY A 60 -6.76 15.33 2.79
CA GLY A 60 -7.54 15.88 3.91
C GLY A 60 -9.05 15.69 3.74
N ALA A 61 -9.55 15.75 2.51
CA ALA A 61 -10.95 15.47 2.18
C ALA A 61 -11.33 14.00 2.42
N GLN A 62 -10.44 13.06 2.06
CA GLN A 62 -10.65 11.63 2.31
C GLN A 62 -10.62 11.33 3.81
N GLN A 63 -9.68 11.92 4.55
CA GLN A 63 -9.63 11.82 6.00
C GLN A 63 -10.92 12.34 6.64
N THR A 64 -11.40 13.50 6.20
CA THR A 64 -12.65 14.10 6.70
C THR A 64 -13.86 13.22 6.39
N ALA A 65 -13.89 12.55 5.22
CA ALA A 65 -14.97 11.62 4.87
C ALA A 65 -14.95 10.34 5.73
N ASP A 66 -13.77 9.86 6.13
CA ASP A 66 -13.62 8.59 6.85
C ASP A 66 -13.70 8.74 8.38
N TRP A 67 -13.26 9.90 8.90
CA TRP A 67 -13.09 10.20 10.33
C TRP A 67 -13.87 11.43 10.82
N GLY A 68 -14.48 12.22 9.92
CA GLY A 68 -15.18 13.47 10.26
C GLY A 68 -14.26 14.69 10.42
N ALA A 69 -12.96 14.48 10.63
CA ALA A 69 -11.92 15.49 10.62
C ALA A 69 -10.57 14.87 10.20
N PRO A 70 -9.58 15.66 9.79
CA PRO A 70 -8.27 15.13 9.48
C PRO A 70 -7.48 14.73 10.72
N LEU A 71 -6.63 13.70 10.55
CA LEU A 71 -5.83 13.14 11.63
C LEU A 71 -4.75 14.15 12.08
N GLY A 72 -4.52 14.24 13.38
CA GLY A 72 -3.60 15.18 14.00
C GLY A 72 -2.83 14.58 15.17
N PRO A 73 -2.06 15.40 15.90
CA PRO A 73 -1.19 14.93 16.97
C PRO A 73 -1.91 14.08 18.02
N GLY A 74 -1.42 12.87 18.25
CA GLY A 74 -2.01 11.89 19.17
C GLY A 74 -2.96 10.88 18.51
N ASP A 75 -3.32 11.07 17.24
CA ASP A 75 -4.07 10.07 16.47
C ASP A 75 -3.17 8.92 16.01
N THR A 76 -3.81 7.79 15.69
CA THR A 76 -3.13 6.63 15.10
C THR A 76 -3.87 6.16 13.86
N LEU A 77 -3.13 5.65 12.88
CA LEU A 77 -3.69 5.11 11.65
C LEU A 77 -3.08 3.77 11.31
N ASP A 78 -3.89 2.71 11.37
CA ASP A 78 -3.50 1.40 10.91
C ASP A 78 -3.60 1.32 9.39
N ILE A 79 -2.50 0.92 8.76
CA ILE A 79 -2.44 0.70 7.32
C ILE A 79 -1.89 -0.68 6.98
N ARG A 80 -2.35 -1.23 5.85
CA ARG A 80 -1.77 -2.42 5.22
C ARG A 80 -1.38 -2.09 3.80
N ILE A 81 -0.13 -2.36 3.46
CA ILE A 81 0.40 -2.15 2.11
C ILE A 81 0.55 -3.51 1.44
N PHE A 82 -0.16 -3.72 0.34
CA PHE A 82 -0.08 -4.89 -0.50
C PHE A 82 0.73 -4.54 -1.74
N GLN A 83 1.77 -5.33 -2.03
CA GLN A 83 2.44 -5.28 -3.33
C GLN A 83 1.74 -6.26 -4.26
N LEU A 84 1.16 -5.74 -5.34
CA LEU A 84 0.55 -6.52 -6.39
C LEU A 84 1.63 -7.04 -7.34
N SER A 85 1.50 -8.29 -7.73
CA SER A 85 2.33 -8.92 -8.76
C SER A 85 1.42 -9.44 -9.86
N ALA A 86 1.81 -9.22 -11.12
CA ALA A 86 1.09 -9.80 -12.26
C ALA A 86 1.08 -11.35 -12.23
N LEU A 87 2.12 -11.97 -11.65
CA LEU A 87 2.27 -13.43 -11.56
C LEU A 87 1.58 -14.04 -10.33
N ALA A 88 1.60 -13.35 -9.18
CA ALA A 88 1.17 -13.91 -7.89
C ALA A 88 -0.04 -13.20 -7.26
N GLY A 89 -0.61 -12.18 -7.90
CA GLY A 89 -1.71 -11.38 -7.34
C GLY A 89 -1.31 -10.56 -6.11
N ARG A 90 -2.21 -10.45 -5.13
CA ARG A 90 -1.98 -9.74 -3.85
C ARG A 90 -0.94 -10.50 -3.00
N GLY A 91 0.25 -9.92 -2.83
CA GLY A 91 1.26 -10.44 -1.92
C GLY A 91 0.87 -10.31 -0.44
N ALA A 92 1.67 -10.90 0.45
CA ALA A 92 1.49 -10.74 1.90
C ALA A 92 1.55 -9.25 2.27
N PRO A 93 0.57 -8.72 3.04
CA PRO A 93 0.55 -7.32 3.42
C PRO A 93 1.66 -6.99 4.39
N LYS A 94 2.19 -5.78 4.27
CA LYS A 94 2.93 -5.13 5.36
C LYS A 94 1.96 -4.29 6.18
N THR A 95 1.72 -4.68 7.42
CA THR A 95 0.92 -3.91 8.38
C THR A 95 1.82 -2.92 9.12
N VAL A 96 1.37 -1.67 9.24
CA VAL A 96 2.05 -0.61 10.00
C VAL A 96 1.01 0.27 10.67
N THR A 97 1.30 0.71 11.89
CA THR A 97 0.54 1.75 12.58
C THR A 97 1.33 3.05 12.47
N LEU A 98 0.72 4.08 11.89
CA LEU A 98 1.27 5.44 11.84
C LEU A 98 0.81 6.21 13.09
N LEU A 99 1.71 7.01 13.65
CA LEU A 99 1.46 7.89 14.79
C LEU A 99 1.64 9.33 14.32
N PHE A 100 0.77 10.23 14.75
CA PHE A 100 0.75 11.65 14.34
C PHE A 100 1.10 12.57 15.49
#